data_AF-A0AAW6KNT1-F1
#
_entry.id   AF-A0AAW6KNT1-F1
#
_cell.length_a   1.000
_cell.length_b   1.000
_cell.length_c   1.000
_cell.angle_alpha   90.00
_cell.angle_beta   90.00
_cell.angle_gamma   90.00
#
_symmetry.space_group_name_H-M   'P 1'
#
loop_
_entity.id
_entity.type
_entity.pdbx_description
1 polymer ?
#
loop_
_entity_poly.entity_id
_entity_poly.type
_entity_poly.pdbx_seq_one_letter_code
_entity_poly.pdbx_strand_id
1 'polypeptide(L)'
;DVLHGSVYRHITETLKLTIAGSHRKIRADKSNALDREYLECAPDDPVLEVEQVAFLNTGEPFEYSFARHRYDKFVFSSVHVRK
;
A
#
# COMPACT_ATOMS: atom_id res chain seq x y z
N ASP A 1 -9.59 18.01 3.28
CA ASP A 1 -9.64 18.03 1.80
C ASP A 1 -8.70 17.03 1.14
N VAL A 2 -7.38 17.13 1.34
CA VAL A 2 -6.40 16.23 0.67
C VAL A 2 -6.66 14.74 0.95
N LEU A 3 -6.98 14.38 2.19
CA LEU A 3 -7.24 12.99 2.60
C LEU A 3 -8.53 12.37 2.02
N HIS A 4 -9.48 13.20 1.60
CA HIS A 4 -10.70 12.71 0.92
C HIS A 4 -10.49 12.58 -0.60
N GLY A 5 -9.30 12.93 -1.10
CA GLY A 5 -8.88 12.74 -2.48
C GLY A 5 -7.66 11.82 -2.58
N SER A 6 -6.95 11.90 -3.71
CA SER A 6 -5.69 11.17 -3.89
C SER A 6 -4.52 11.98 -3.32
N VAL A 7 -3.88 11.44 -2.28
CA VAL A 7 -2.64 12.00 -1.71
C VAL A 7 -1.54 12.05 -2.77
N TYR A 8 -1.42 11.01 -3.59
CA TYR A 8 -0.48 10.95 -4.71
C TYR A 8 -0.72 12.06 -5.72
N ARG A 9 -1.99 12.34 -6.05
CA ARG A 9 -2.36 13.45 -6.94
C ARG A 9 -1.97 14.80 -6.35
N HIS A 10 -2.16 14.99 -5.04
CA HIS A 10 -1.72 16.23 -4.40
C HIS A 10 -0.19 16.41 -4.50
N ILE A 11 0.58 15.33 -4.28
CA ILE A 11 2.05 15.34 -4.41
C ILE A 11 2.48 15.70 -5.84
N THR A 12 1.88 15.08 -6.86
CA THR A 12 2.30 15.28 -8.26
C THR A 12 1.74 16.56 -8.88
N GLU A 13 0.46 16.86 -8.66
CA GLU A 13 -0.23 17.96 -9.34
C GLU A 13 -0.22 19.27 -8.55
N THR A 14 -0.24 19.23 -7.22
CA THR A 14 -0.21 20.45 -6.39
C THR A 14 1.22 20.80 -5.99
N LEU A 15 1.97 19.86 -5.39
CA LEU A 15 3.34 20.10 -4.93
C LEU A 15 4.38 20.05 -6.07
N LYS A 16 3.98 19.58 -7.25
CA LYS A 16 4.84 19.47 -8.45
C LYS A 16 6.07 18.58 -8.24
N LEU A 17 5.97 17.59 -7.35
CA LEU A 17 7.02 16.61 -7.10
C LEU A 17 6.84 15.39 -8.03
N THR A 18 7.95 14.75 -8.38
CA THR A 18 7.93 13.56 -9.26
C THR A 18 8.20 12.30 -8.45
N ILE A 19 7.25 11.36 -8.46
CA ILE A 19 7.40 10.04 -7.84
C ILE A 19 8.14 9.13 -8.83
N ALA A 20 9.24 8.52 -8.41
CA ALA A 20 10.07 7.69 -9.28
C ALA A 20 9.78 6.19 -9.15
N GLY A 21 9.32 5.75 -7.97
CA GLY A 21 9.05 4.33 -7.76
C GLY A 21 8.81 3.99 -6.30
N SER A 22 8.67 2.69 -6.05
CA SER A 22 8.51 2.17 -4.69
C SER A 22 9.14 0.79 -4.56
N HIS A 23 9.57 0.46 -3.34
CA HIS A 23 9.93 -0.88 -2.94
C HIS A 23 8.79 -1.46 -2.12
N ARG A 24 8.31 -2.65 -2.49
CA ARG A 24 7.21 -3.33 -1.83
C ARG A 24 7.67 -4.68 -1.28
N LYS A 25 7.28 -4.97 -0.03
CA LYS A 25 7.35 -6.32 0.54
C LYS A 25 5.92 -6.79 0.77
N ILE A 26 5.59 -7.94 0.18
CA ILE A 26 4.26 -8.54 0.27
C ILE A 26 4.37 -9.79 1.13
N ARG A 27 3.54 -9.90 2.16
CA ARG A 27 3.55 -11.01 3.11
C ARG A 27 2.14 -11.46 3.47
N ALA A 28 1.99 -12.75 3.73
CA ALA A 28 0.80 -13.29 4.38
C ALA A 28 0.94 -13.13 5.89
N ASP A 29 -0.15 -12.76 6.56
CA ASP A 29 -0.22 -12.56 8.00
C ASP A 29 -1.58 -13.04 8.54
N LYS A 30 -1.72 -13.15 9.86
CA LYS A 30 -3.01 -13.33 10.53
C LYS A 30 -3.67 -11.97 10.81
N SER A 31 -4.99 -11.96 10.96
CA SER A 31 -5.71 -10.76 11.41
C SER A 31 -5.19 -10.26 12.77
N ASN A 32 -5.01 -8.94 12.87
CA ASN A 32 -4.69 -8.26 14.12
C ASN A 32 -5.94 -7.55 14.68
N ALA A 33 -5.80 -6.82 15.80
CA ALA A 33 -6.93 -6.15 16.45
C ALA A 33 -7.62 -5.13 15.53
N LEU A 34 -6.85 -4.35 14.76
CA LEU A 34 -7.38 -3.33 13.86
C LEU A 34 -8.08 -3.96 12.65
N ASP A 35 -7.56 -5.08 12.12
CA ASP A 35 -8.22 -5.80 11.03
C ASP A 35 -9.60 -6.31 11.47
N ARG A 36 -9.72 -6.79 12.72
CA ARG A 36 -11.01 -7.25 13.26
C ARG A 36 -11.98 -6.10 13.50
N GLU A 37 -11.49 -4.98 14.04
CA GLU A 37 -12.31 -3.81 14.37
C GLU A 37 -12.81 -3.08 13.12
N TYR A 38 -11.94 -2.85 12.15
CA TYR A 38 -12.24 -1.98 11.00
C TYR A 38 -12.53 -2.73 9.70
N LEU A 39 -12.05 -3.98 9.57
CA LEU A 39 -12.27 -4.80 8.37
C LEU A 39 -13.17 -6.00 8.66
N GLU A 40 -13.65 -6.18 9.89
CA GLU A 40 -14.53 -7.30 10.29
C GLU A 40 -13.91 -8.68 10.03
N CYS A 41 -12.58 -8.79 10.16
CA CYS A 41 -11.89 -10.08 10.08
C CYS A 41 -12.24 -10.96 11.29
N ALA A 42 -12.28 -12.28 11.09
CA ALA A 42 -12.20 -13.25 12.17
C ALA A 42 -10.74 -13.37 12.69
N PRO A 43 -10.51 -13.82 13.93
CA PRO A 43 -9.16 -13.92 14.51
C PRO A 43 -8.13 -14.68 13.66
N ASP A 44 -8.55 -15.74 12.98
CA ASP A 44 -7.69 -16.58 12.15
C ASP A 44 -7.80 -16.29 10.65
N ASP A 45 -8.49 -15.21 10.24
CA ASP A 45 -8.57 -14.84 8.84
C ASP A 45 -7.16 -14.49 8.29
N PRO A 46 -6.81 -15.01 7.10
CA PRO A 46 -5.60 -14.59 6.42
C PRO A 46 -5.71 -13.14 5.95
N VAL A 47 -4.60 -12.41 6.10
CA VAL A 47 -4.46 -11.03 5.64
C VAL A 47 -3.25 -10.95 4.72
N LEU A 48 -3.39 -10.23 3.61
CA LEU A 48 -2.28 -9.86 2.75
C LEU A 48 -1.80 -8.46 3.17
N GLU A 49 -0.59 -8.40 3.72
CA GLU A 49 0.05 -7.14 4.08
C GLU A 49 1.06 -6.73 3.01
N VAL A 50 0.97 -5.46 2.60
CA VAL A 50 1.88 -4.80 1.68
C VAL A 50 2.58 -3.68 2.44
N GLU A 51 3.84 -3.90 2.77
CA GLU A 51 4.74 -2.85 3.27
C GLU A 51 5.37 -2.15 2.06
N GLN A 52 5.34 -0.82 2.06
CA GLN A 52 5.82 0.00 0.96
C GLN A 52 6.71 1.14 1.45
N VAL A 53 7.82 1.38 0.73
CA VAL A 53 8.57 2.64 0.77
C VAL A 53 8.50 3.27 -0.62
N ALA A 54 7.99 4.50 -0.72
CA ALA A 54 7.90 5.23 -2.01
C ALA A 54 8.87 6.41 -2.05
N PHE A 55 9.44 6.64 -3.23
CA PHE A 55 10.56 7.56 -3.43
C PHE A 55 10.23 8.62 -4.49
N LEU A 56 10.72 9.82 -4.27
CA LEU A 56 10.80 10.86 -5.28
C LEU A 56 11.93 10.55 -6.27
N ASN A 57 11.93 11.22 -7.42
CA ASN A 57 13.01 11.13 -8.41
C ASN A 57 14.36 11.67 -7.92
N THR A 58 14.37 12.40 -6.81
CA THR A 58 15.58 12.80 -6.08
C THR A 58 16.20 11.65 -5.28
N GLY A 59 15.49 10.53 -5.13
CA GLY A 59 15.87 9.41 -4.27
C GLY A 59 15.41 9.54 -2.82
N GLU A 60 14.77 10.66 -2.45
CA GLU A 60 14.24 10.87 -1.10
C GLU A 60 12.98 10.01 -0.87
N PRO A 61 12.91 9.22 0.23
CA PRO A 61 11.68 8.53 0.61
C PRO A 61 10.67 9.53 1.15
N PHE A 62 9.47 9.57 0.57
CA PHE A 62 8.38 10.44 1.05
C PHE A 62 7.26 9.68 1.75
N GLU A 63 7.17 8.36 1.57
CA GLU A 63 6.15 7.51 2.18
C GLU A 63 6.76 6.23 2.72
N TYR A 64 6.36 5.89 3.95
CA TYR A 64 6.48 4.56 4.50
C TYR A 64 5.10 4.11 4.99
N SER A 65 4.57 3.02 4.46
CA SER A 65 3.20 2.60 4.71
C SER A 65 3.02 1.09 4.79
N PHE A 66 1.94 0.68 5.44
CA PHE A 66 1.45 -0.69 5.49
C PHE A 66 0.00 -0.69 5.04
N ALA A 67 -0.31 -1.46 4.00
CA ALA A 67 -1.67 -1.71 3.54
C ALA A 67 -2.03 -3.17 3.80
N ARG A 68 -3.08 -3.40 4.59
CA ARG A 68 -3.54 -4.73 4.99
C ARG A 68 -4.88 -5.03 4.31
N HIS A 69 -4.97 -6.18 3.66
CA HIS A 69 -6.14 -6.56 2.87
C HIS A 69 -6.69 -7.91 3.30
N ARG A 70 -8.01 -8.00 3.42
CA ARG A 70 -8.70 -9.27 3.62
C ARG A 70 -8.49 -10.21 2.44
N TYR A 71 -8.24 -11.48 2.73
CA TYR A 71 -8.03 -12.51 1.71
C TYR A 71 -9.19 -12.67 0.73
N ASP A 72 -10.43 -12.40 1.16
CA ASP A 72 -11.64 -12.57 0.35
C ASP A 72 -11.99 -11.34 -0.50
N LYS A 73 -11.30 -10.21 -0.32
CA LYS A 73 -11.62 -8.93 -0.98
C LYS A 73 -10.52 -8.40 -1.90
N PHE A 74 -9.35 -9.01 -1.90
CA PHE A 74 -8.20 -8.47 -2.61
C PHE A 74 -7.37 -9.55 -3.29
N VAL A 75 -6.93 -9.25 -4.51
CA VAL A 75 -6.02 -10.09 -5.29
C VAL A 75 -4.85 -9.25 -5.75
N PHE A 76 -3.63 -9.70 -5.42
CA PHE A 76 -2.41 -9.13 -5.99
C PHE A 76 -2.04 -9.88 -7.28
N SER A 77 -1.78 -9.15 -8.37
CA SER A 77 -1.31 -9.69 -9.64
C SER A 77 -0.07 -8.96 -10.11
N SER A 78 0.94 -9.70 -10.57
CA SER A 78 2.19 -9.18 -11.12
C SER A 78 2.52 -9.94 -12.40
N VAL A 79 2.91 -9.22 -13.45
CA VAL A 79 3.30 -9.80 -14.73
C VAL A 79 4.79 -9.58 -14.95
N HIS A 80 5.54 -10.67 -15.13
CA HIS A 80 6.96 -10.62 -15.46
C HIS A 80 7.13 -10.93 -16.95
N VAL A 81 7.41 -9.92 -17.76
CA VAL A 81 7.72 -10.09 -19.19
C VAL A 81 9.21 -10.40 -19.34
N ARG A 82 9.55 -11.50 -19.99
CA ARG A 82 10.92 -11.80 -20.42
C ARG A 82 11.14 -11.18 -21.80
N LYS A 83 12.30 -10.52 -21.98
CA LYS A 83 12.80 -10.14 -23.31
C LYS A 83 13.37 -11.34 -24.02
#